data_AF-A0A0S6UUT0-F1
#
_entry.id   AF-A0A0S6UUT0-F1
#
_cell.length_a   1.000
_cell.length_b   1.000
_cell.length_c   1.000
_cell.angle_alpha   90.00
_cell.angle_beta   90.00
_cell.angle_gamma   90.00
#
_symmetry.space_group_name_H-M   'P 1'
#
loop_
_entity.id
_entity.type
_entity.pdbx_description
1 polymer ?
#
loop_
_entity_poly.entity_id
_entity_poly.type
_entity_poly.pdbx_seq_one_letter_code
_entity_poly.pdbx_strand_id
1 'polypeptide(L)'
;MSWTKRVWAPVETFPEFPHIAGMSKDALANLTSAVTTINTPMPVGIDEATLLACLKGEILERKWRVHVQALFDEVDVSVIHQLVVDHIVTFDELSKAIDAWQVTESENERWVREMASFEVGRPPGEGIGRAR
;
A
#
# COMPACT_ATOMS: atom_id res chain seq x y z
N MET A 1 -3.45 35.61 -12.88
CA MET A 1 -3.77 34.41 -12.07
C MET A 1 -3.93 33.23 -13.02
N SER A 2 -2.89 32.42 -13.15
CA SER A 2 -2.86 31.27 -14.06
C SER A 2 -2.76 30.01 -13.20
N TRP A 3 -3.81 29.20 -13.23
CA TRP A 3 -3.78 27.85 -12.66
C TRP A 3 -3.09 26.96 -13.70
N THR A 4 -1.83 26.62 -13.45
CA THR A 4 -1.11 25.66 -14.27
C THR A 4 -1.69 24.28 -14.03
N LYS A 5 -2.42 23.82 -15.05
CA LYS A 5 -2.69 22.41 -15.33
C LYS A 5 -1.40 21.62 -15.11
N ARG A 6 -1.33 20.79 -14.07
CA ARG A 6 -0.37 19.68 -14.04
C ARG A 6 -0.91 18.63 -14.99
N VAL A 7 -0.48 18.77 -16.24
CA VAL A 7 -0.61 17.78 -17.30
C VAL A 7 0.05 16.50 -16.78
N TRP A 8 -0.72 15.42 -16.79
CA TRP A 8 -0.28 14.06 -16.52
C TRP A 8 0.96 13.75 -17.36
N ALA A 9 2.12 13.63 -16.73
CA ALA A 9 3.32 13.15 -17.39
C ALA A 9 3.19 11.62 -17.57
N PRO A 10 3.60 11.06 -18.71
CA PRO A 10 3.67 9.62 -18.88
C PRO A 10 4.63 9.02 -17.85
N VAL A 11 4.38 7.76 -17.47
CA VAL A 11 5.19 6.96 -16.54
C VAL A 11 6.62 6.80 -17.06
N GLU A 12 7.45 7.82 -16.86
CA GLU A 12 8.89 7.75 -17.03
C GLU A 12 9.49 7.47 -15.66
N THR A 13 10.23 6.37 -15.60
CA THR A 13 10.96 5.84 -14.45
C THR A 13 11.57 6.94 -13.59
N PHE A 14 11.02 7.17 -12.39
CA PHE A 14 11.63 8.02 -11.37
C PHE A 14 12.75 7.22 -10.67
N PRO A 15 14.04 7.57 -10.86
CA PRO A 15 15.16 6.81 -10.31
C PRO A 15 15.25 6.89 -8.78
N GLU A 16 14.52 7.81 -8.15
CA GLU A 16 14.43 7.96 -6.70
C GLU A 16 13.42 6.99 -6.05
N PHE A 17 12.53 6.37 -6.85
CA PHE A 17 11.49 5.45 -6.36
C PHE A 17 11.45 4.18 -7.22
N PRO A 18 12.39 3.24 -7.00
CA PRO A 18 12.49 2.02 -7.80
C PRO A 18 11.24 1.13 -7.74
N HIS A 19 10.39 1.33 -6.72
CA HIS A 19 9.16 0.54 -6.52
C HIS A 19 8.10 0.73 -7.61
N ILE A 20 8.09 1.87 -8.31
CA ILE A 20 7.13 2.14 -9.39
C ILE A 20 7.68 1.73 -10.76
N ALA A 21 9.01 1.69 -10.88
CA ALA A 21 9.74 1.34 -12.10
C ALA A 21 9.71 -0.17 -12.35
N GLY A 22 8.55 -0.67 -12.81
CA GLY A 22 8.33 -2.10 -13.08
C GLY A 22 6.91 -2.57 -12.83
N MET A 23 6.05 -1.71 -12.27
CA MET A 23 4.64 -2.04 -12.03
C MET A 23 3.87 -2.20 -13.34
N SER A 24 2.92 -3.15 -13.37
CA SER A 24 1.96 -3.23 -14.47
C SER A 24 1.07 -1.98 -14.48
N LYS A 25 0.48 -1.66 -15.64
CA LYS A 25 -0.46 -0.54 -15.74
C LYS A 25 -1.67 -0.70 -14.81
N ASP A 26 -2.13 -1.94 -14.65
CA ASP A 26 -3.27 -2.25 -13.78
C ASP A 26 -2.89 -2.07 -12.30
N ALA A 27 -1.70 -2.52 -11.90
CA ALA A 27 -1.17 -2.31 -10.55
C ALA A 27 -1.02 -0.82 -10.22
N LEU A 28 -0.51 -0.02 -11.18
CA LEU A 28 -0.43 1.42 -11.01
C LEU A 28 -1.81 2.06 -10.92
N ALA A 29 -2.77 1.64 -11.75
CA ALA A 29 -4.13 2.16 -11.70
C ALA A 29 -4.83 1.86 -10.36
N ASN A 30 -4.63 0.66 -9.81
CA ASN A 30 -5.17 0.26 -8.50
C ASN A 30 -4.56 1.12 -7.37
N LEU A 31 -3.25 1.34 -7.40
CA LEU A 31 -2.56 2.20 -6.44
C LEU A 31 -3.03 3.66 -6.55
N THR A 32 -3.13 4.19 -7.77
CA THR A 32 -3.65 5.54 -8.02
C THR A 32 -5.10 5.67 -7.56
N SER A 33 -5.93 4.63 -7.69
CA SER A 33 -7.29 4.63 -7.16
C SER A 33 -7.30 4.78 -5.64
N ALA A 34 -6.47 4.02 -4.92
CA ALA A 34 -6.34 4.13 -3.47
C ALA A 34 -5.85 5.53 -3.06
N VAL A 35 -4.80 6.05 -3.72
CA VAL A 35 -4.26 7.39 -3.48
C VAL A 35 -5.32 8.48 -3.72
N THR A 36 -6.15 8.33 -4.76
CA THR A 36 -7.22 9.29 -5.05
C THR A 36 -8.26 9.32 -3.94
N THR A 37 -8.68 8.14 -3.45
CA THR A 37 -9.62 8.05 -2.32
C THR A 37 -9.07 8.71 -1.07
N ILE A 38 -7.86 8.35 -0.62
CA ILE A 38 -7.30 8.90 0.62
C ILE A 38 -6.96 10.39 0.53
N ASN A 39 -6.74 10.92 -0.67
CA ASN A 39 -6.48 12.35 -0.89
C ASN A 39 -7.76 13.19 -0.95
N THR A 40 -8.92 12.58 -1.17
CA THR A 40 -10.22 13.29 -1.31
C THR A 40 -10.52 14.23 -0.11
N PRO A 41 -10.33 13.82 1.16
CA PRO A 41 -10.56 14.71 2.30
C PRO A 41 -9.37 15.62 2.64
N MET A 42 -8.25 15.57 1.90
CA MET A 42 -6.98 16.15 2.35
C MET A 42 -6.68 17.52 1.73
N PRO A 43 -6.19 18.50 2.51
CA PRO A 43 -5.72 19.78 1.97
C PRO A 43 -4.40 19.65 1.19
N VAL A 44 -3.58 18.64 1.52
CA VAL A 44 -2.32 18.32 0.84
C VAL A 44 -2.30 16.81 0.57
N GLY A 45 -2.19 16.44 -0.70
CA GLY A 45 -2.18 15.04 -1.11
C GLY A 45 -0.82 14.36 -0.90
N ILE A 46 -0.85 13.04 -0.73
CA ILE A 46 0.30 12.14 -0.84
C ILE A 46 0.35 11.56 -2.26
N ASP A 47 1.55 11.31 -2.79
CA ASP A 47 1.71 10.57 -4.05
C ASP A 47 1.87 9.06 -3.81
N GLU A 48 1.72 8.28 -4.87
CA GLU A 48 1.84 6.82 -4.87
C GLU A 48 3.17 6.34 -4.27
N ALA A 49 4.27 6.98 -4.65
CA ALA A 49 5.62 6.59 -4.22
C ALA A 49 5.77 6.74 -2.70
N THR A 50 5.35 7.89 -2.20
CA THR A 50 5.42 8.25 -0.79
C THR A 50 4.49 7.39 0.05
N LEU A 51 3.29 7.06 -0.46
CA LEU A 51 2.40 6.12 0.22
C LEU A 51 3.06 4.74 0.35
N LEU A 52 3.65 4.21 -0.73
CA LEU A 52 4.34 2.92 -0.68
C LEU A 52 5.51 2.92 0.30
N ALA A 53 6.32 3.98 0.29
CA ALA A 53 7.42 4.12 1.23
C ALA A 53 6.93 4.17 2.70
N CYS A 54 5.76 4.77 2.95
CA CYS A 54 5.14 4.76 4.28
C CYS A 54 4.67 3.35 4.69
N LEU A 55 4.08 2.59 3.75
CA LEU A 55 3.60 1.22 4.00
C LEU A 55 4.75 0.22 4.18
N LYS A 56 5.88 0.44 3.50
CA LYS A 56 7.09 -0.39 3.63
C LYS A 56 7.98 0.00 4.82
N GLY A 57 7.60 1.04 5.57
CA GLY A 57 8.34 1.53 6.72
C GLY A 57 9.63 2.28 6.37
N GLU A 58 9.79 2.71 5.12
CA GLU A 58 10.94 3.47 4.63
C GLU A 58 10.84 4.95 5.04
N ILE A 59 9.62 5.47 5.15
CA ILE A 59 9.31 6.83 5.61
C ILE A 59 8.41 6.73 6.85
N LEU A 60 8.73 7.50 7.89
CA LEU A 60 7.96 7.58 9.14
C LEU A 60 7.64 9.03 9.55
N GLU A 61 7.61 9.95 8.59
CA GLU A 61 7.27 11.35 8.84
C GLU A 61 5.82 11.49 9.30
N ARG A 62 5.60 12.03 10.51
CA ARG A 62 4.27 12.15 11.14
C ARG A 62 3.20 12.82 10.28
N LYS A 63 3.57 13.69 9.34
CA LYS A 63 2.63 14.36 8.42
C LYS A 63 1.82 13.38 7.56
N TRP A 64 2.34 12.17 7.31
CA TRP A 64 1.69 11.16 6.49
C TRP A 64 0.77 10.22 7.26
N ARG A 65 0.76 10.29 8.60
CA ARG A 65 -0.06 9.41 9.43
C ARG A 65 -1.54 9.44 9.03
N VAL A 66 -2.06 10.62 8.70
CA VAL A 66 -3.46 10.79 8.33
C VAL A 66 -3.79 10.08 7.01
N HIS A 67 -2.86 10.05 6.05
CA HIS A 67 -3.03 9.34 4.78
C HIS A 67 -2.98 7.83 4.96
N VAL A 68 -2.05 7.34 5.80
CA VAL A 68 -1.97 5.90 6.12
C VAL A 68 -3.22 5.44 6.88
N GLN A 69 -3.71 6.22 7.85
CA GLN A 69 -4.96 5.92 8.53
C GLN A 69 -6.14 5.89 7.54
N ALA A 70 -6.26 6.89 6.67
CA ALA A 70 -7.31 6.95 5.67
C ALA A 70 -7.28 5.78 4.68
N LEU A 71 -6.09 5.21 4.40
CA LEU A 71 -6.00 3.98 3.60
C LEU A 71 -6.76 2.84 4.26
N PHE A 72 -6.64 2.67 5.57
CA PHE A 72 -7.33 1.61 6.29
C PHE A 72 -8.80 1.96 6.60
N ASP A 73 -9.16 3.22 6.73
CA ASP A 73 -10.55 3.62 7.06
C ASP A 73 -11.45 3.75 5.83
N GLU A 74 -10.94 4.32 4.74
CA GLU A 74 -11.77 4.79 3.61
C GLU A 74 -11.64 3.93 2.35
N VAL A 75 -10.54 3.19 2.20
CA VAL A 75 -10.33 2.38 1.01
C VAL A 75 -10.99 1.01 1.17
N ASP A 76 -11.80 0.63 0.19
CA ASP A 76 -12.45 -0.67 0.16
C ASP A 76 -11.44 -1.81 0.29
N VAL A 77 -11.79 -2.82 1.10
CA VAL A 77 -10.96 -4.02 1.33
C VAL A 77 -10.52 -4.70 0.02
N SER A 78 -11.38 -4.69 -1.01
CA SER A 78 -11.09 -5.24 -2.33
C SER A 78 -9.91 -4.54 -3.01
N VAL A 79 -9.77 -3.22 -2.83
CA VAL A 79 -8.66 -2.44 -3.38
C VAL A 79 -7.38 -2.74 -2.61
N ILE A 80 -7.44 -2.76 -1.27
CA ILE A 80 -6.28 -3.14 -0.43
C ILE A 80 -5.80 -4.55 -0.79
N HIS A 81 -6.73 -5.51 -0.93
CA HIS A 81 -6.42 -6.86 -1.36
C HIS A 81 -5.77 -6.89 -2.75
N GLN A 82 -6.26 -6.08 -3.68
CA GLN A 82 -5.69 -6.00 -5.02
C GLN A 82 -4.24 -5.47 -5.00
N LEU A 83 -3.90 -4.53 -4.11
CA LEU A 83 -2.50 -4.10 -3.92
C LEU A 83 -1.59 -5.26 -3.51
N VAL A 84 -2.11 -6.20 -2.72
CA VAL A 84 -1.37 -7.40 -2.31
C VAL A 84 -1.26 -8.42 -3.44
N VAL A 85 -2.36 -8.67 -4.16
CA VAL A 85 -2.39 -9.55 -5.34
C VAL A 85 -1.44 -9.07 -6.44
N ASP A 86 -1.35 -7.76 -6.63
CA ASP A 86 -0.46 -7.11 -7.60
C ASP A 86 1.00 -7.05 -7.09
N HIS A 87 1.30 -7.63 -5.91
CA HIS A 87 2.61 -7.66 -5.27
C HIS A 87 3.24 -6.27 -5.02
N ILE A 88 2.39 -5.24 -4.88
CA ILE A 88 2.82 -3.87 -4.59
C ILE A 88 3.28 -3.78 -3.13
N VAL A 89 2.50 -4.43 -2.25
CA VAL A 89 2.73 -4.61 -0.82
C VAL A 89 2.35 -6.04 -0.41
N THR A 90 2.77 -6.48 0.75
CA THR A 90 2.41 -7.76 1.37
C THR A 90 1.51 -7.56 2.59
N PHE A 91 0.83 -8.62 3.05
CA PHE A 91 0.06 -8.51 4.29
C PHE A 91 0.95 -8.26 5.51
N ASP A 92 2.16 -8.82 5.55
CA ASP A 92 3.16 -8.53 6.58
C ASP A 92 3.59 -7.05 6.58
N GLU A 93 3.87 -6.45 5.42
CA GLU A 93 4.18 -5.00 5.31
C GLU A 93 3.01 -4.13 5.80
N LEU A 94 1.78 -4.45 5.37
CA LEU A 94 0.59 -3.72 5.83
C LEU A 94 0.37 -3.87 7.35
N SER A 95 0.57 -5.07 7.91
CA SER A 95 0.48 -5.30 9.36
C SER A 95 1.55 -4.51 10.13
N LYS A 96 2.78 -4.45 9.62
CA LYS A 96 3.85 -3.62 10.21
C LYS A 96 3.53 -2.14 10.11
N ALA A 97 2.94 -1.69 9.00
CA ALA A 97 2.51 -0.30 8.82
C ALA A 97 1.44 0.09 9.85
N ILE A 98 0.44 -0.78 10.07
CA ILE A 98 -0.59 -0.57 11.10
C ILE A 98 0.05 -0.30 12.47
N ASP A 99 1.03 -1.12 12.87
CA ASP A 99 1.71 -0.98 14.16
C ASP A 99 2.57 0.28 14.21
N ALA A 100 3.34 0.56 13.14
CA ALA A 100 4.23 1.71 13.07
C ALA A 100 3.48 3.05 13.09
N TRP A 101 2.33 3.12 12.42
CA TRP A 101 1.52 4.33 12.30
C TRP A 101 0.44 4.46 13.37
N GLN A 102 0.32 3.44 14.24
CA GLN A 102 -0.69 3.36 15.29
C GLN A 102 -2.09 3.56 14.71
N VAL A 103 -2.40 2.77 13.67
CA VAL A 103 -3.72 2.72 13.06
C VAL A 103 -4.67 2.06 14.05
N THR A 104 -5.82 2.67 14.28
CA THR A 104 -6.81 2.18 15.25
C THR A 104 -8.22 2.23 14.66
N GLU A 105 -9.09 1.36 15.15
CA GLU A 105 -10.55 1.38 14.88
C GLU A 105 -10.96 1.14 13.42
N SER A 106 -10.08 0.57 12.60
CA SER A 106 -10.38 0.22 11.21
C SER A 106 -10.83 -1.25 11.09
N GLU A 107 -11.89 -1.51 10.31
CA GLU A 107 -12.29 -2.87 9.94
C GLU A 107 -11.22 -3.56 9.06
N ASN A 108 -10.60 -2.79 8.16
CA ASN A 108 -9.52 -3.27 7.30
C ASN A 108 -8.26 -3.63 8.10
N GLU A 109 -7.97 -2.91 9.19
CA GLU A 109 -6.87 -3.26 10.10
C GLU A 109 -7.01 -4.70 10.62
N ARG A 110 -8.19 -5.04 11.13
CA ARG A 110 -8.47 -6.39 11.65
C ARG A 110 -8.29 -7.44 10.56
N TRP A 111 -8.88 -7.20 9.39
CA TRP A 111 -8.76 -8.10 8.26
C TRP A 111 -7.31 -8.31 7.81
N VAL A 112 -6.50 -7.23 7.70
CA VAL A 112 -5.07 -7.33 7.34
C VAL A 112 -4.31 -8.17 8.36
N ARG A 113 -4.53 -7.97 9.66
CA ARG A 113 -3.86 -8.76 10.72
C ARG A 113 -4.23 -10.24 10.64
N GLU A 114 -5.51 -10.55 10.39
CA GLU A 114 -5.95 -11.93 10.17
C GLU A 114 -5.22 -12.56 8.97
N MET A 115 -5.14 -11.84 7.86
CA MET A 115 -4.46 -12.32 6.65
C MET A 115 -2.95 -12.51 6.84
N ALA A 116 -2.28 -11.57 7.51
CA ALA A 116 -0.85 -11.67 7.83
C ALA A 116 -0.54 -12.89 8.72
N SER A 117 -1.46 -13.27 9.62
CA SER A 117 -1.28 -14.45 10.48
C SER A 117 -1.21 -15.77 9.69
N PHE A 118 -1.93 -15.87 8.56
CA PHE A 118 -1.87 -17.03 7.68
C PHE A 118 -0.53 -17.13 6.91
N GLU A 119 0.09 -15.99 6.59
CA GLU A 119 1.41 -15.97 5.95
C GLU A 119 2.50 -16.46 6.90
N VAL A 120 2.45 -16.03 8.16
CA VAL A 120 3.41 -16.44 9.21
C VAL A 120 3.19 -17.89 9.64
N GLY A 121 1.94 -18.38 9.60
CA GLY A 121 1.56 -19.74 10.00
C GLY A 121 1.91 -20.85 9.02
N ARG A 122 2.45 -20.53 7.82
CA ARG A 122 2.93 -21.55 6.88
C ARG A 122 4.38 -21.92 7.24
N PRO A 123 4.65 -23.09 7.86
CA PRO A 123 6.02 -23.59 7.91
C PRO A 123 6.54 -23.75 6.47
N PRO A 124 7.80 -23.39 6.18
CA PRO A 124 8.40 -23.68 4.89
C PRO A 124 8.27 -25.19 4.68
N GLY A 125 7.47 -25.58 3.69
CA GLY A 125 7.07 -26.96 3.48
C GLY A 125 8.28 -27.87 3.42
N GLU A 126 8.40 -28.68 4.47
CA GLU A 126 8.95 -30.02 4.46
C GLU A 126 8.69 -30.67 3.09
N GLY A 127 9.77 -30.85 2.32
CA GLY A 127 9.70 -31.56 1.05
C GLY A 127 9.10 -32.93 1.31
N ILE A 128 7.94 -33.19 0.70
CA ILE A 128 7.34 -34.52 0.65
C ILE A 128 8.27 -35.40 -0.20
N GLY A 129 9.28 -35.96 0.47
CA GLY A 129 9.98 -37.15 0.02
C GLY A 129 9.01 -38.33 0.12
N ARG A 130 8.12 -38.48 -0.87
CA ARG A 130 7.43 -39.76 -1.09
C ARG A 130 8.42 -40.71 -1.74
N ALA A 131 9.11 -41.48 -0.91
CA ALA A 131 9.65 -42.77 -1.29
C ALA A 131 8.71 -43.86 -0.78
N ARG A 132 8.01 -44.51 -1.71
CA ARG A 132 7.65 -45.93 -1.64
C ARG A 132 7.29 -46.44 -3.02
#